data_AF-A0A6G1SSS3-F1
#
_entry.id   AF-A0A6G1SSS3-F1
#
_cell.length_a   1.000
_cell.length_b   1.000
_cell.length_c   1.000
_cell.angle_alpha   90.00
_cell.angle_beta   90.00
_cell.angle_gamma   90.00
#
_symmetry.space_group_name_H-M   'P 1'
#
loop_
_entity.id
_entity.type
_entity.pdbx_description
1 polymer ?
#
loop_
_entity_poly.entity_id
_entity_poly.type
_entity_poly.pdbx_seq_one_letter_code
_entity_poly.pdbx_strand_id
1 'polypeptide(L)'
;MKTGRWLPVGVAAAFVFASLFVLASGAAAAAPPATPPPSSTPKAAQAAPTNSPAATAASAANTIIGESVRGLPLEVGCIGTGERMILLVGGMHTGSEIVSTELALAVAELIWTGDLVIPADLRVCLLPAVNPDGVASGGHRNANDVDLNRNWPAAPDWRPLAYHPDGGLVSGGAARLSEPETRALYDYVSETRPSVVIVWHCCAPVVEASESPRAVMLAHRYASAAGLEYIDQWSAYAITGEFIDAMDRIGIPAIDVEIERPDDIALTQHRAGLLAVFDGLAQSSTVTKVVPPRLPDAVSTATRAVSDTAAPSRTVYRIQAGDTLANIAARFGTTAWVLARENGISNVNLIEVGHALTVPVR
;
A
#
# COMPACT_ATOMS: atom_id res chain seq x y z
N MET A 1 -42.77 6.47 36.35
CA MET A 1 -43.73 7.16 35.45
C MET A 1 -43.04 7.23 34.09
N LYS A 2 -43.44 6.41 33.10
CA LYS A 2 -44.31 6.79 31.95
C LYS A 2 -43.76 8.05 31.24
N THR A 3 -43.51 8.13 29.93
CA THR A 3 -44.02 7.39 28.76
C THR A 3 -43.34 7.97 27.50
N GLY A 4 -43.22 7.20 26.42
CA GLY A 4 -42.95 7.77 25.09
C GLY A 4 -42.59 6.75 24.01
N ARG A 5 -43.53 5.87 23.66
CA ARG A 5 -43.46 4.90 22.56
C ARG A 5 -44.55 5.28 21.56
N TRP A 6 -44.25 5.38 20.26
CA TRP A 6 -45.19 5.13 19.16
C TRP A 6 -44.46 4.55 17.93
N LEU A 7 -45.20 3.70 17.24
CA LEU A 7 -44.84 2.64 16.27
C LEU A 7 -45.05 3.11 14.80
N PRO A 8 -44.73 2.28 13.78
CA PRO A 8 -44.47 2.67 12.40
C PRO A 8 -45.70 2.56 11.48
N VAL A 9 -45.55 3.05 10.24
CA VAL A 9 -46.44 2.73 9.11
C VAL A 9 -45.57 2.48 7.87
N GLY A 10 -45.68 1.29 7.30
CA GLY A 10 -45.18 0.96 5.96
C GLY A 10 -46.26 1.17 4.90
N VAL A 11 -45.85 1.19 3.63
CA VAL A 11 -46.70 0.81 2.50
C VAL A 11 -45.88 -0.04 1.54
N ALA A 12 -46.49 -1.15 1.16
CA ALA A 12 -45.99 -2.22 0.30
C ALA A 12 -46.14 -1.89 -1.20
N ALA A 13 -45.39 -2.60 -2.03
CA ALA A 13 -45.91 -3.15 -3.27
C ALA A 13 -45.12 -4.40 -3.66
N ALA A 14 -45.81 -5.54 -3.59
CA ALA A 14 -45.37 -6.83 -4.08
C ALA A 14 -45.70 -6.96 -5.58
N PHE A 15 -44.88 -7.68 -6.33
CA PHE A 15 -45.36 -8.47 -7.46
C PHE A 15 -44.58 -9.79 -7.53
N VAL A 16 -45.35 -10.88 -7.58
CA VAL A 16 -44.90 -12.26 -7.65
C VAL A 16 -45.75 -12.98 -8.71
N PHE A 17 -45.08 -13.89 -9.42
CA PHE A 17 -45.53 -14.98 -10.31
C PHE A 17 -46.18 -14.65 -11.67
N ALA A 18 -45.57 -15.19 -12.74
CA ALA A 18 -46.13 -16.36 -13.43
C ALA A 18 -45.15 -16.94 -14.46
N SER A 19 -44.81 -18.23 -14.30
CA SER A 19 -44.30 -19.09 -15.37
C SER A 19 -45.47 -19.51 -16.28
N LEU A 20 -45.28 -19.50 -17.60
CA LEU A 20 -46.15 -20.22 -18.53
C LEU A 20 -45.34 -20.85 -19.66
N PHE A 21 -45.32 -22.19 -19.64
CA PHE A 21 -45.04 -23.05 -20.79
C PHE A 21 -46.20 -22.94 -21.78
N VAL A 22 -45.90 -22.74 -23.07
CA VAL A 22 -46.81 -23.11 -24.16
C VAL A 22 -46.00 -23.82 -25.24
N LEU A 23 -46.35 -25.09 -25.45
CA LEU A 23 -46.03 -25.90 -26.62
C LEU A 23 -46.75 -25.34 -27.85
N ALA A 24 -46.04 -25.20 -28.96
CA ALA A 24 -46.66 -25.14 -30.28
C ALA A 24 -45.79 -25.94 -31.28
N SER A 25 -46.34 -27.09 -31.64
CA SER A 25 -45.93 -27.99 -32.71
C SER A 25 -46.19 -27.35 -34.08
N GLY A 26 -45.19 -27.41 -34.96
CA GLY A 26 -45.31 -27.09 -36.37
C GLY A 26 -44.39 -27.98 -37.19
N ALA A 27 -44.95 -29.00 -37.84
CA ALA A 27 -44.27 -29.87 -38.78
C ALA A 27 -44.29 -29.25 -40.18
N ALA A 28 -43.16 -29.27 -40.90
CA ALA A 28 -43.15 -29.38 -42.36
C ALA A 28 -41.76 -29.74 -42.91
N ALA A 29 -41.74 -30.89 -43.60
CA ALA A 29 -41.00 -31.24 -44.80
C ALA A 29 -39.46 -31.24 -44.81
N ALA A 30 -38.92 -32.45 -44.91
CA ALA A 30 -37.54 -32.75 -45.28
C ALA A 30 -37.23 -32.35 -46.73
N ALA A 31 -36.14 -31.61 -46.91
CA ALA A 31 -35.48 -31.36 -48.20
C ALA A 31 -34.17 -32.16 -48.27
N PRO A 32 -33.74 -32.63 -49.46
CA PRO A 32 -32.66 -33.59 -49.63
C PRO A 32 -31.26 -32.96 -49.36
N PRO A 33 -30.22 -33.78 -49.09
CA PRO A 33 -28.91 -33.26 -48.75
C PRO A 33 -28.24 -32.60 -49.96
N ALA A 34 -27.89 -31.32 -49.81
CA ALA A 34 -27.04 -30.61 -50.75
C ALA A 34 -25.57 -31.02 -50.54
N THR A 35 -24.91 -31.37 -51.65
CA THR A 35 -23.48 -31.65 -51.77
C THR A 35 -22.61 -30.51 -51.22
N PRO A 36 -21.52 -30.79 -50.49
CA PRO A 36 -20.59 -29.76 -50.05
C PRO A 36 -19.75 -29.22 -51.23
N PRO A 37 -19.50 -27.90 -51.30
CA PRO A 37 -18.54 -27.34 -52.25
C PRO A 37 -17.08 -27.68 -51.87
N PRO A 38 -16.13 -27.64 -52.83
CA PRO A 38 -14.75 -28.04 -52.59
C PRO A 38 -14.06 -27.14 -51.56
N SER A 39 -13.27 -27.77 -50.69
CA SER A 39 -12.41 -27.11 -49.71
C SER A 39 -11.39 -26.20 -50.39
N SER A 40 -11.43 -24.90 -50.08
CA SER A 40 -10.34 -23.98 -50.39
C SER A 40 -9.29 -24.08 -49.29
N THR A 41 -8.09 -24.44 -49.69
CA THR A 41 -6.90 -24.48 -48.83
C THR A 41 -6.58 -23.06 -48.34
N PRO A 42 -6.40 -22.81 -47.03
CA PRO A 42 -5.95 -21.50 -46.57
C PRO A 42 -4.49 -21.27 -46.99
N LYS A 43 -4.28 -20.25 -47.81
CA LYS A 43 -2.96 -19.69 -48.13
C LYS A 43 -2.31 -19.21 -46.82
N ALA A 44 -1.15 -19.76 -46.48
CA ALA A 44 -0.36 -19.37 -45.33
C ALA A 44 -0.17 -17.84 -45.30
N ALA A 45 -0.70 -17.19 -44.27
CA ALA A 45 -0.42 -15.79 -44.00
C ALA A 45 1.03 -15.67 -43.53
N GLN A 46 1.84 -15.03 -44.37
CA GLN A 46 3.22 -14.68 -44.06
C GLN A 46 3.19 -13.57 -42.99
N ALA A 47 3.70 -13.86 -41.80
CA ALA A 47 3.77 -12.90 -40.71
C ALA A 47 4.62 -11.70 -41.13
N ALA A 48 4.04 -10.50 -41.06
CA ALA A 48 4.78 -9.26 -41.18
C ALA A 48 5.71 -9.09 -39.97
N PRO A 49 6.95 -8.63 -40.15
CA PRO A 49 7.84 -8.37 -39.02
C PRO A 49 7.34 -7.13 -38.28
N THR A 50 6.75 -7.33 -37.10
CA THR A 50 6.48 -6.25 -36.15
C THR A 50 7.80 -5.84 -35.51
N ASN A 51 8.45 -4.85 -36.10
CA ASN A 51 9.45 -4.04 -35.41
C ASN A 51 8.73 -3.11 -34.41
N SER A 52 8.39 -3.63 -33.23
CA SER A 52 8.18 -2.76 -32.07
C SER A 52 9.55 -2.44 -31.46
N PRO A 53 9.95 -1.17 -31.32
CA PRO A 53 11.09 -0.84 -30.49
C PRO A 53 10.71 -1.16 -29.04
N ALA A 54 11.13 -2.32 -28.56
CA ALA A 54 11.13 -2.61 -27.13
C ALA A 54 12.13 -1.65 -26.48
N ALA A 55 11.65 -0.51 -26.00
CA ALA A 55 12.37 0.25 -25.01
C ALA A 55 12.34 -0.57 -23.71
N THR A 56 13.36 -1.40 -23.51
CA THR A 56 13.64 -2.04 -22.22
C THR A 56 13.97 -0.95 -21.21
N ALA A 57 12.96 -0.54 -20.44
CA ALA A 57 13.18 0.23 -19.21
C ALA A 57 13.83 -0.70 -18.18
N ALA A 58 15.10 -0.47 -17.89
CA ALA A 58 15.83 -1.21 -16.86
C ALA A 58 15.23 -0.89 -15.48
N SER A 59 14.95 -1.91 -14.67
CA SER A 59 14.52 -1.71 -13.28
C SER A 59 15.74 -1.39 -12.40
N ALA A 60 15.71 -0.30 -11.62
CA ALA A 60 16.81 0.05 -10.72
C ALA A 60 16.80 -0.85 -9.47
N ALA A 61 17.86 -1.61 -9.20
CA ALA A 61 17.95 -2.46 -8.00
C ALA A 61 17.66 -1.66 -6.70
N ASN A 62 17.08 -2.33 -5.70
CA ASN A 62 16.86 -1.71 -4.40
C ASN A 62 18.17 -1.20 -3.80
N THR A 63 18.09 -0.09 -3.07
CA THR A 63 19.22 0.54 -2.40
C THR A 63 19.12 0.29 -0.90
N ILE A 64 20.15 -0.30 -0.31
CA ILE A 64 20.28 -0.36 1.16
C ILE A 64 20.77 1.00 1.64
N ILE A 65 19.97 1.68 2.45
CA ILE A 65 20.26 3.02 2.96
C ILE A 65 20.91 3.00 4.35
N GLY A 66 20.90 1.83 5.01
CA GLY A 66 21.48 1.61 6.31
C GLY A 66 21.08 0.26 6.88
N GLU A 67 21.43 0.02 8.14
CA GLU A 67 21.08 -1.18 8.88
C GLU A 67 20.42 -0.79 10.21
N SER A 68 19.51 -1.63 10.71
CA SER A 68 18.88 -1.49 12.02
C SER A 68 19.86 -1.83 13.15
N VAL A 69 19.41 -1.67 14.40
CA VAL A 69 20.16 -2.08 15.59
C VAL A 69 20.61 -3.55 15.53
N ARG A 70 19.80 -4.46 14.98
CA ARG A 70 20.17 -5.88 14.81
C ARG A 70 20.81 -6.22 13.46
N GLY A 71 21.19 -5.22 12.66
CA GLY A 71 21.84 -5.44 11.37
C GLY A 71 20.91 -5.85 10.24
N LEU A 72 19.59 -5.61 10.37
CA LEU A 72 18.65 -5.83 9.28
C LEU A 72 18.71 -4.64 8.31
N PRO A 73 18.75 -4.88 6.99
CA PRO A 73 18.91 -3.79 6.03
C PRO A 73 17.64 -2.93 5.93
N LEU A 74 17.82 -1.61 5.87
CA LEU A 74 16.79 -0.66 5.48
C LEU A 74 16.86 -0.49 3.96
N GLU A 75 15.89 -1.05 3.25
CA GLU A 75 15.90 -1.12 1.78
C GLU A 75 14.87 -0.17 1.16
N VAL A 76 15.34 0.69 0.26
CA VAL A 76 14.51 1.57 -0.56
C VAL A 76 14.43 1.03 -1.99
N GLY A 77 13.21 0.82 -2.46
CA GLY A 77 12.93 0.49 -3.86
C GLY A 77 12.36 1.70 -4.60
N CYS A 78 12.83 1.99 -5.81
CA CYS A 78 12.35 3.12 -6.61
C CYS A 78 11.76 2.67 -7.95
N ILE A 79 10.65 3.28 -8.33
CA ILE A 79 9.90 3.01 -9.56
C ILE A 79 9.63 4.34 -10.28
N GLY A 80 9.81 4.37 -11.60
CA GLY A 80 9.77 5.61 -12.37
C GLY A 80 11.16 6.19 -12.64
N THR A 81 11.23 7.15 -13.55
CA THR A 81 12.49 7.77 -14.01
C THR A 81 12.49 9.29 -13.92
N GLY A 82 11.38 9.88 -13.45
CA GLY A 82 11.25 11.32 -13.34
C GLY A 82 12.18 11.93 -12.29
N GLU A 83 12.59 13.18 -12.52
CA GLU A 83 13.47 13.92 -11.62
C GLU A 83 12.79 14.25 -10.29
N ARG A 84 11.45 14.38 -10.28
CA ARG A 84 10.68 14.63 -9.05
C ARG A 84 10.44 13.33 -8.31
N MET A 85 11.16 13.18 -7.22
CA MET A 85 11.05 12.03 -6.34
C MET A 85 9.95 12.22 -5.30
N ILE A 86 9.09 11.23 -5.12
CA ILE A 86 8.19 11.08 -3.98
C ILE A 86 8.76 9.95 -3.13
N LEU A 87 8.91 10.18 -1.82
CA LEU A 87 9.29 9.11 -0.89
C LEU A 87 8.07 8.69 -0.06
N LEU A 88 7.80 7.40 -0.06
CA LEU A 88 6.73 6.76 0.71
C LEU A 88 7.38 5.93 1.81
N VAL A 89 6.95 6.12 3.06
CA VAL A 89 7.58 5.55 4.24
C VAL A 89 6.54 4.81 5.07
N GLY A 90 6.79 3.55 5.39
CA GLY A 90 6.00 2.75 6.31
C GLY A 90 6.86 2.16 7.43
N GLY A 91 6.20 1.61 8.45
CA GLY A 91 6.87 0.85 9.49
C GLY A 91 7.85 1.66 10.34
N MET A 92 7.55 2.94 10.59
CA MET A 92 8.27 3.71 11.61
C MET A 92 7.96 3.16 13.01
N HIS A 93 6.68 2.94 13.25
CA HIS A 93 6.18 2.06 14.30
C HIS A 93 5.71 0.75 13.70
N THR A 94 5.83 -0.34 14.45
CA THR A 94 5.32 -1.65 14.02
C THR A 94 4.46 -2.28 15.12
N GLY A 95 4.43 -3.61 15.28
CA GLY A 95 3.53 -4.26 16.23
C GLY A 95 2.07 -3.94 15.90
N SER A 96 1.41 -3.13 16.74
CA SER A 96 0.04 -2.65 16.49
C SER A 96 -0.08 -1.77 15.24
N GLU A 97 1.00 -1.18 14.75
CA GLU A 97 1.02 -0.31 13.55
C GLU A 97 1.61 -0.99 12.32
N ILE A 98 1.73 -2.33 12.31
CA ILE A 98 2.29 -3.09 11.19
C ILE A 98 1.57 -2.82 9.85
N VAL A 99 0.31 -2.36 9.91
CA VAL A 99 -0.49 -1.99 8.74
C VAL A 99 0.18 -0.92 7.88
N SER A 100 1.01 -0.04 8.44
CA SER A 100 1.78 0.95 7.67
C SER A 100 2.82 0.30 6.74
N THR A 101 3.47 -0.76 7.22
CA THR A 101 4.40 -1.59 6.42
C THR A 101 3.64 -2.35 5.35
N GLU A 102 2.49 -2.91 5.70
CA GLU A 102 1.65 -3.66 4.75
C GLU A 102 1.10 -2.76 3.65
N LEU A 103 0.67 -1.54 3.97
CA LEU A 103 0.21 -0.54 3.00
C LEU A 103 1.34 -0.12 2.06
N ALA A 104 2.54 0.14 2.58
CA ALA A 104 3.69 0.48 1.77
C ALA A 104 3.94 -0.60 0.69
N LEU A 105 3.97 -1.87 1.11
CA LEU A 105 4.14 -3.00 0.20
C LEU A 105 2.98 -3.15 -0.80
N ALA A 106 1.74 -2.92 -0.35
CA ALA A 106 0.56 -2.93 -1.22
C ALA A 106 0.62 -1.85 -2.30
N VAL A 107 1.13 -0.66 -1.96
CA VAL A 107 1.31 0.44 -2.92
C VAL A 107 2.39 0.11 -3.94
N ALA A 108 3.52 -0.48 -3.53
CA ALA A 108 4.51 -0.97 -4.49
C ALA A 108 3.92 -2.02 -5.43
N GLU A 109 3.06 -2.90 -4.92
CA GLU A 109 2.34 -3.89 -5.74
C GLU A 109 1.40 -3.23 -6.76
N LEU A 110 0.60 -2.23 -6.35
CA LEU A 110 -0.24 -1.49 -7.30
C LEU A 110 0.57 -0.83 -8.41
N ILE A 111 1.73 -0.26 -8.07
CA ILE A 111 2.61 0.34 -9.07
C ILE A 111 3.14 -0.74 -10.02
N TRP A 112 3.47 -1.91 -9.47
CA TRP A 112 4.00 -3.05 -10.23
C TRP A 112 2.98 -3.63 -11.22
N THR A 113 1.75 -3.84 -10.78
CA THR A 113 0.68 -4.36 -11.63
C THR A 113 0.19 -3.34 -12.65
N GLY A 114 0.54 -2.06 -12.45
CA GLY A 114 0.06 -0.94 -13.25
C GLY A 114 -1.30 -0.41 -12.81
N ASP A 115 -1.81 -0.86 -11.67
CA ASP A 115 -3.05 -0.37 -11.07
C ASP A 115 -2.85 1.01 -10.43
N LEU A 116 -1.63 1.38 -10.04
CA LEU A 116 -1.22 2.74 -9.69
C LEU A 116 -0.18 3.24 -10.69
N VAL A 117 -0.61 4.15 -11.56
CA VAL A 117 0.20 4.65 -12.67
C VAL A 117 1.00 5.87 -12.23
N ILE A 118 2.32 5.84 -12.46
CA ILE A 118 3.22 6.96 -12.15
C ILE A 118 3.39 7.86 -13.39
N PRO A 119 3.11 9.16 -13.30
CA PRO A 119 3.46 10.13 -14.34
C PRO A 119 4.95 10.08 -14.71
N ALA A 120 5.27 10.30 -15.99
CA ALA A 120 6.62 10.09 -16.54
C ALA A 120 7.70 10.99 -15.90
N ASP A 121 7.31 12.14 -15.40
CA ASP A 121 8.15 13.14 -14.74
C ASP A 121 8.25 12.96 -13.22
N LEU A 122 7.62 11.90 -12.69
CA LEU A 122 7.73 11.47 -11.30
C LEU A 122 8.55 10.18 -11.19
N ARG A 123 9.14 10.02 -10.00
CA ARG A 123 9.75 8.78 -9.51
C ARG A 123 9.23 8.55 -8.10
N VAL A 124 8.70 7.37 -7.82
CA VAL A 124 8.21 6.98 -6.49
C VAL A 124 9.21 6.03 -5.87
N CYS A 125 9.71 6.37 -4.69
CA CYS A 125 10.58 5.53 -3.89
C CYS A 125 9.87 5.12 -2.61
N LEU A 126 10.08 3.89 -2.17
CA LEU A 126 9.38 3.28 -1.04
C LEU A 126 10.38 2.68 -0.06
N LEU A 127 10.27 3.08 1.20
CA LEU A 127 10.87 2.43 2.36
C LEU A 127 9.75 1.74 3.16
N PRO A 128 9.51 0.43 2.99
CA PRO A 128 8.37 -0.22 3.60
C PRO A 128 8.48 -0.38 5.12
N ALA A 129 9.70 -0.47 5.66
CA ALA A 129 9.94 -0.61 7.09
C ALA A 129 11.18 0.20 7.49
N VAL A 130 10.96 1.32 8.17
CA VAL A 130 12.04 2.04 8.87
C VAL A 130 12.56 1.20 10.05
N ASN A 131 11.67 0.48 10.73
CA ASN A 131 11.97 -0.36 11.89
C ASN A 131 11.86 -1.87 11.54
N PRO A 132 12.79 -2.44 10.73
CA PRO A 132 12.74 -3.87 10.41
C PRO A 132 12.95 -4.76 11.64
N ASP A 133 13.59 -4.26 12.70
CA ASP A 133 13.73 -4.97 13.98
C ASP A 133 12.39 -5.13 14.69
N GLY A 134 11.58 -4.08 14.71
CA GLY A 134 10.22 -4.10 15.22
C GLY A 134 9.35 -5.07 14.43
N VAL A 135 9.46 -5.07 13.08
CA VAL A 135 8.77 -6.05 12.23
C VAL A 135 9.17 -7.47 12.64
N ALA A 136 10.46 -7.71 12.88
CA ALA A 136 10.99 -9.02 13.23
C ALA A 136 10.66 -9.47 14.67
N SER A 137 10.33 -8.55 15.58
CA SER A 137 9.93 -8.90 16.96
C SER A 137 8.44 -8.73 17.25
N GLY A 138 7.67 -8.15 16.33
CA GLY A 138 6.30 -7.70 16.57
C GLY A 138 6.21 -6.50 17.53
N GLY A 139 7.30 -5.76 17.70
CA GLY A 139 7.42 -4.67 18.67
C GLY A 139 7.12 -3.30 18.06
N HIS A 140 6.43 -2.44 18.78
CA HIS A 140 6.14 -1.08 18.31
C HIS A 140 7.42 -0.23 18.13
N ARG A 141 8.34 -0.30 19.11
CA ARG A 141 9.63 0.42 19.16
C ARG A 141 10.76 -0.35 18.48
N ASN A 142 11.92 0.27 18.28
CA ASN A 142 13.08 -0.43 17.71
C ASN A 142 13.74 -1.36 18.76
N ALA A 143 14.83 -2.05 18.38
CA ALA A 143 15.48 -3.00 19.30
C ALA A 143 16.18 -2.38 20.52
N ASN A 144 16.36 -1.05 20.56
CA ASN A 144 16.83 -0.31 21.74
C ASN A 144 15.69 0.20 22.63
N ASP A 145 14.43 -0.18 22.35
CA ASP A 145 13.23 0.32 23.02
C ASP A 145 13.02 1.84 22.84
N VAL A 146 13.49 2.39 21.71
CA VAL A 146 13.30 3.79 21.33
C VAL A 146 12.09 3.92 20.40
N ASP A 147 11.24 4.89 20.70
CA ASP A 147 10.20 5.35 19.78
C ASP A 147 10.87 6.14 18.64
N LEU A 148 10.91 5.54 17.45
CA LEU A 148 11.59 6.15 16.30
C LEU A 148 10.94 7.48 15.92
N ASN A 149 9.62 7.65 16.07
CA ASN A 149 8.93 8.91 15.80
C ASN A 149 9.04 9.92 16.95
N ARG A 150 10.02 9.73 17.86
CA ARG A 150 10.46 10.71 18.87
C ARG A 150 11.97 10.94 18.81
N ASN A 151 12.68 10.36 17.83
CA ASN A 151 14.14 10.38 17.74
C ASN A 151 14.69 11.41 16.73
N TRP A 152 13.84 12.22 16.11
CA TRP A 152 14.22 13.09 15.01
C TRP A 152 14.75 14.46 15.46
N PRO A 153 15.54 15.17 14.61
CA PRO A 153 16.08 16.48 14.93
C PRO A 153 15.07 17.62 14.76
N ALA A 154 13.83 17.42 15.22
CA ALA A 154 12.87 18.50 15.42
C ALA A 154 13.37 19.37 16.59
N ALA A 155 13.88 20.57 16.30
CA ALA A 155 14.56 21.44 17.26
C ALA A 155 13.91 22.85 17.41
N PRO A 156 13.17 23.11 18.49
CA PRO A 156 13.76 22.90 19.79
C PRO A 156 13.01 21.88 20.64
N ASP A 157 12.06 21.17 20.05
CA ASP A 157 11.05 20.39 20.74
C ASP A 157 11.54 19.00 21.16
N TRP A 158 12.51 18.37 20.46
CA TRP A 158 13.01 17.04 20.85
C TRP A 158 13.32 16.91 22.34
N ARG A 159 12.77 15.85 22.95
CA ARG A 159 12.98 15.46 24.35
C ARG A 159 13.47 14.00 24.42
N PRO A 160 14.29 13.64 25.42
CA PRO A 160 14.68 12.26 25.65
C PRO A 160 13.50 11.38 26.11
N LEU A 161 12.46 12.00 26.68
CA LEU A 161 11.19 11.35 27.05
C LEU A 161 10.04 12.13 26.43
N ALA A 162 9.11 11.43 25.79
CA ALA A 162 7.94 12.00 25.15
C ALA A 162 6.66 11.30 25.60
N TYR A 163 5.52 11.98 25.46
CA TYR A 163 4.22 11.38 25.74
C TYR A 163 3.84 10.38 24.65
N HIS A 164 3.09 9.36 25.07
CA HIS A 164 2.53 8.34 24.22
C HIS A 164 1.01 8.22 24.48
N PRO A 165 0.20 7.79 23.48
CA PRO A 165 -1.26 7.73 23.61
C PRO A 165 -1.79 6.90 24.79
N ASP A 166 -1.02 5.93 25.29
CA ASP A 166 -1.37 5.13 26.47
C ASP A 166 -1.25 5.89 27.80
N GLY A 167 -0.85 7.16 27.77
CA GLY A 167 -0.63 8.02 28.93
C GLY A 167 0.74 7.86 29.57
N GLY A 168 1.61 7.00 29.02
CA GLY A 168 2.97 6.78 29.46
C GLY A 168 4.00 7.73 28.84
N LEU A 169 5.25 7.57 29.27
CA LEU A 169 6.41 8.17 28.62
C LEU A 169 7.17 7.12 27.84
N VAL A 170 7.64 7.50 26.65
CA VAL A 170 8.48 6.68 25.78
C VAL A 170 9.83 7.35 25.56
N SER A 171 10.87 6.57 25.29
CA SER A 171 12.19 7.11 25.00
C SER A 171 12.23 7.68 23.58
N GLY A 172 12.68 8.93 23.44
CA GLY A 172 13.07 9.53 22.17
C GLY A 172 14.55 9.27 21.81
N GLY A 173 15.21 8.34 22.51
CA GLY A 173 16.62 7.99 22.33
C GLY A 173 17.60 8.81 23.17
N ALA A 174 18.88 8.45 23.10
CA ALA A 174 19.95 9.10 23.87
C ALA A 174 20.27 10.52 23.37
N ALA A 175 19.98 10.79 22.11
CA ALA A 175 20.10 12.07 21.44
C ALA A 175 19.21 12.05 20.18
N ARG A 176 19.02 13.20 19.54
CA ARG A 176 18.46 13.26 18.18
C ARG A 176 19.29 12.38 17.25
N LEU A 177 18.64 11.59 16.41
CA LEU A 177 19.26 10.64 15.49
C LEU A 177 20.22 9.68 16.19
N SER A 178 19.94 9.30 17.44
CA SER A 178 20.73 8.28 18.14
C SER A 178 20.55 6.90 17.50
N GLU A 179 19.35 6.63 16.97
CA GLU A 179 19.03 5.33 16.39
C GLU A 179 19.57 5.22 14.96
N PRO A 180 20.12 4.07 14.56
CA PRO A 180 20.66 3.89 13.22
C PRO A 180 19.56 3.98 12.16
N GLU A 181 18.32 3.56 12.47
CA GLU A 181 17.18 3.62 11.56
C GLU A 181 16.81 5.06 11.18
N THR A 182 16.69 5.96 12.17
CA THR A 182 16.34 7.36 11.93
C THR A 182 17.48 8.09 11.22
N ARG A 183 18.74 7.80 11.58
CA ARG A 183 19.91 8.38 10.91
C ARG A 183 19.97 8.00 9.44
N ALA A 184 19.82 6.72 9.12
CA ALA A 184 19.85 6.23 7.74
C ALA A 184 18.79 6.90 6.87
N LEU A 185 17.54 6.99 7.36
CA LEU A 185 16.47 7.66 6.63
C LEU A 185 16.70 9.18 6.54
N TYR A 186 17.18 9.83 7.60
CA TYR A 186 17.50 11.26 7.58
C TYR A 186 18.58 11.60 6.54
N ASP A 187 19.66 10.82 6.50
CA ASP A 187 20.75 11.00 5.55
C ASP A 187 20.25 10.78 4.11
N TYR A 188 19.47 9.72 3.89
CA TYR A 188 18.87 9.43 2.59
C TYR A 188 17.96 10.57 2.09
N VAL A 189 17.08 11.10 2.94
CA VAL A 189 16.21 12.23 2.57
C VAL A 189 17.02 13.50 2.31
N SER A 190 18.05 13.75 3.12
CA SER A 190 18.92 14.91 2.99
C SER A 190 19.70 14.90 1.67
N GLU A 191 20.18 13.73 1.25
CA GLU A 191 20.91 13.54 0.00
C GLU A 191 19.98 13.57 -1.22
N THR A 192 18.85 12.85 -1.17
CA THR A 192 17.98 12.64 -2.34
C THR A 192 16.97 13.76 -2.56
N ARG A 193 16.68 14.56 -1.53
CA ARG A 193 15.80 15.73 -1.55
C ARG A 193 14.46 15.49 -2.27
N PRO A 194 13.61 14.57 -1.77
CA PRO A 194 12.32 14.29 -2.37
C PRO A 194 11.43 15.54 -2.42
N SER A 195 10.57 15.62 -3.44
CA SER A 195 9.58 16.68 -3.60
C SER A 195 8.50 16.67 -2.51
N VAL A 196 8.25 15.50 -1.92
CA VAL A 196 7.42 15.29 -0.73
C VAL A 196 7.80 13.93 -0.12
N VAL A 197 7.69 13.83 1.20
CA VAL A 197 7.67 12.54 1.91
C VAL A 197 6.27 12.29 2.46
N ILE A 198 5.76 11.08 2.32
CA ILE A 198 4.51 10.62 2.94
C ILE A 198 4.89 9.49 3.88
N VAL A 199 4.63 9.66 5.18
CA VAL A 199 4.77 8.61 6.18
C VAL A 199 3.38 8.08 6.55
N TRP A 200 3.26 6.77 6.68
CA TRP A 200 2.04 6.12 7.17
C TRP A 200 2.21 5.64 8.61
N HIS A 201 1.20 5.93 9.42
CA HIS A 201 1.04 5.51 10.82
C HIS A 201 -0.33 4.85 11.05
N CYS A 202 -0.61 4.47 12.29
CA CYS A 202 -1.91 4.01 12.74
C CYS A 202 -2.11 4.41 14.23
N CYS A 203 -3.30 4.65 14.77
CA CYS A 203 -4.59 4.25 14.24
C CYS A 203 -5.68 5.32 14.37
N ALA A 204 -5.63 6.35 13.52
CA ALA A 204 -6.68 7.38 13.41
C ALA A 204 -7.00 7.66 11.94
N PRO A 205 -8.25 7.93 11.52
CA PRO A 205 -8.58 8.18 10.12
C PRO A 205 -8.25 9.63 9.68
N VAL A 206 -7.02 10.10 9.93
CA VAL A 206 -6.62 11.50 9.75
C VAL A 206 -5.37 11.66 8.91
N VAL A 207 -5.21 12.86 8.35
CA VAL A 207 -4.02 13.31 7.63
C VAL A 207 -3.54 14.61 8.25
N GLU A 208 -2.24 14.70 8.50
CA GLU A 208 -1.56 15.88 8.99
C GLU A 208 -0.41 16.24 8.03
N ALA A 209 0.06 17.48 8.10
CA ALA A 209 1.18 17.95 7.31
C ALA A 209 2.16 18.73 8.16
N SER A 210 3.43 18.73 7.75
CA SER A 210 4.39 19.74 8.17
C SER A 210 3.93 21.16 7.80
N GLU A 211 4.45 22.18 8.47
CA GLU A 211 4.04 23.59 8.34
C GLU A 211 4.16 24.18 6.92
N SER A 212 5.00 23.61 6.04
CA SER A 212 5.15 24.07 4.66
C SER A 212 3.81 24.18 3.90
N PRO A 213 3.50 25.32 3.25
CA PRO A 213 2.30 25.49 2.44
C PRO A 213 2.12 24.43 1.35
N ARG A 214 3.24 23.90 0.83
CA ARG A 214 3.22 22.81 -0.16
C ARG A 214 2.79 21.49 0.47
N ALA A 215 3.23 21.20 1.69
CA ALA A 215 2.83 20.01 2.42
C ALA A 215 1.33 20.07 2.73
N VAL A 216 0.85 21.18 3.30
CA VAL A 216 -0.58 21.41 3.60
C VAL A 216 -1.46 21.24 2.36
N MET A 217 -1.08 21.84 1.23
CA MET A 217 -1.81 21.68 -0.03
C MET A 217 -1.89 20.21 -0.48
N LEU A 218 -0.78 19.47 -0.42
CA LEU A 218 -0.73 18.07 -0.84
C LEU A 218 -1.49 17.16 0.13
N ALA A 219 -1.42 17.44 1.44
CA ALA A 219 -2.17 16.72 2.47
C ALA A 219 -3.67 16.91 2.31
N HIS A 220 -4.16 18.12 2.04
CA HIS A 220 -5.58 18.34 1.73
C HIS A 220 -6.04 17.57 0.49
N ARG A 221 -5.20 17.50 -0.56
CA ARG A 221 -5.49 16.70 -1.77
C ARG A 221 -5.58 15.22 -1.43
N TYR A 222 -4.61 14.72 -0.65
CA TYR A 222 -4.59 13.34 -0.20
C TYR A 222 -5.84 13.02 0.62
N ALA A 223 -6.10 13.80 1.68
CA ALA A 223 -7.24 13.62 2.58
C ALA A 223 -8.58 13.64 1.84
N SER A 224 -8.80 14.64 0.98
CA SER A 224 -10.04 14.76 0.22
C SER A 224 -10.27 13.60 -0.75
N ALA A 225 -9.23 13.08 -1.40
CA ALA A 225 -9.36 11.96 -2.33
C ALA A 225 -9.46 10.62 -1.61
N ALA A 226 -8.79 10.49 -0.47
CA ALA A 226 -8.86 9.32 0.41
C ALA A 226 -10.14 9.30 1.27
N GLY A 227 -10.90 10.39 1.35
CA GLY A 227 -12.05 10.49 2.24
C GLY A 227 -11.65 10.45 3.73
N LEU A 228 -10.46 10.95 4.05
CA LEU A 228 -9.94 11.10 5.41
C LEU A 228 -10.11 12.55 5.88
N GLU A 229 -10.14 12.73 7.19
CA GLU A 229 -10.14 14.08 7.78
C GLU A 229 -8.72 14.66 7.72
N TYR A 230 -8.60 15.92 7.31
CA TYR A 230 -7.35 16.66 7.51
C TYR A 230 -7.43 17.39 8.85
N ILE A 231 -6.39 17.27 9.66
CA ILE A 231 -6.24 18.01 10.91
C ILE A 231 -5.11 19.02 10.80
N ASP A 232 -5.29 20.20 11.38
CA ASP A 232 -4.25 21.23 11.38
C ASP A 232 -3.07 20.86 12.29
N GLN A 233 -3.37 20.17 13.39
CA GLN A 233 -2.36 19.70 14.35
C GLN A 233 -2.91 18.56 15.20
N TRP A 234 -2.07 17.57 15.51
CA TRP A 234 -2.36 16.59 16.54
C TRP A 234 -2.44 17.23 17.94
N SER A 235 -3.61 17.13 18.59
CA SER A 235 -3.88 17.82 19.87
C SER A 235 -4.14 16.89 21.06
N ALA A 236 -4.15 15.57 20.87
CA ALA A 236 -4.48 14.63 21.94
C ALA A 236 -3.40 14.58 23.05
N TYR A 237 -2.14 14.84 22.69
CA TYR A 237 -1.00 14.95 23.60
C TYR A 237 0.15 15.70 22.91
N ALA A 238 1.13 16.16 23.69
CA ALA A 238 2.29 16.86 23.14
C ALA A 238 3.22 15.88 22.39
N ILE A 239 3.46 16.15 21.11
CA ILE A 239 4.43 15.43 20.28
C ILE A 239 5.75 16.21 20.26
N THR A 240 6.87 15.49 20.30
CA THR A 240 8.21 16.07 20.22
C THR A 240 9.15 15.13 19.48
N GLY A 241 10.05 15.67 18.66
CA GLY A 241 11.05 14.85 17.99
C GLY A 241 10.46 13.97 16.88
N GLU A 242 9.38 14.42 16.23
CA GLU A 242 8.70 13.69 15.17
C GLU A 242 9.35 13.87 13.79
N PHE A 243 9.01 12.96 12.89
CA PHE A 243 9.58 12.89 11.56
C PHE A 243 9.20 14.08 10.67
N ILE A 244 7.91 14.42 10.59
CA ILE A 244 7.43 15.43 9.64
C ILE A 244 8.00 16.83 9.95
N ASP A 245 8.12 17.19 11.23
CA ASP A 245 8.81 18.41 11.68
C ASP A 245 10.29 18.43 11.31
N ALA A 246 10.98 17.28 11.43
CA ALA A 246 12.38 17.20 11.04
C ALA A 246 12.58 17.34 9.52
N MET A 247 11.63 16.87 8.71
CA MET A 247 11.66 17.04 7.26
C MET A 247 11.42 18.49 6.85
N ASP A 248 10.44 19.17 7.47
CA ASP A 248 10.14 20.58 7.18
C ASP A 248 11.37 21.48 7.38
N ARG A 249 12.13 21.22 8.45
CA ARG A 249 13.36 21.96 8.80
C ARG A 249 14.45 21.88 7.75
N ILE A 250 14.52 20.79 7.00
CA ILE A 250 15.48 20.64 5.89
C ILE A 250 14.86 21.02 4.54
N GLY A 251 13.67 21.63 4.56
CA GLY A 251 12.94 22.13 3.41
C GLY A 251 12.26 21.04 2.58
N ILE A 252 11.89 19.92 3.21
CA ILE A 252 11.23 18.80 2.56
C ILE A 252 9.77 18.75 3.04
N PRO A 253 8.79 18.99 2.15
CA PRO A 253 7.38 18.85 2.51
C PRO A 253 7.08 17.43 3.01
N ALA A 254 6.41 17.30 4.15
CA ALA A 254 6.07 16.02 4.74
C ALA A 254 4.59 15.90 5.11
N ILE A 255 4.04 14.72 4.93
CA ILE A 255 2.65 14.38 5.22
C ILE A 255 2.65 13.16 6.12
N ASP A 256 1.93 13.23 7.24
CA ASP A 256 1.61 12.09 8.08
C ASP A 256 0.19 11.61 7.74
N VAL A 257 0.05 10.31 7.53
CA VAL A 257 -1.22 9.68 7.22
C VAL A 257 -1.45 8.58 8.25
N GLU A 258 -2.40 8.82 9.13
CA GLU A 258 -2.89 7.85 10.09
C GLU A 258 -3.96 6.95 9.41
N ILE A 259 -3.88 5.64 9.63
CA ILE A 259 -4.79 4.64 9.03
C ILE A 259 -5.82 4.19 10.08
N GLU A 260 -7.10 4.02 9.72
CA GLU A 260 -8.13 3.65 10.70
C GLU A 260 -8.03 2.21 11.21
N ARG A 261 -8.05 1.20 10.31
CA ARG A 261 -8.01 -0.24 10.65
C ARG A 261 -7.41 -1.10 9.52
N PRO A 262 -6.81 -2.27 9.85
CA PRO A 262 -6.15 -3.17 8.88
C PRO A 262 -7.07 -3.96 7.93
N ASP A 263 -8.35 -4.12 8.29
CA ASP A 263 -9.15 -5.27 7.84
C ASP A 263 -9.88 -5.08 6.49
N ASP A 264 -9.95 -3.84 6.04
CA ASP A 264 -10.00 -3.49 4.63
C ASP A 264 -8.90 -2.45 4.52
N ILE A 265 -7.75 -2.79 3.93
CA ILE A 265 -6.91 -1.71 3.42
C ILE A 265 -7.87 -0.89 2.58
N ALA A 266 -8.02 0.37 2.93
CA ALA A 266 -8.59 1.29 2.00
C ALA A 266 -7.52 1.57 0.95
N LEU A 267 -7.02 0.51 0.30
CA LEU A 267 -6.06 0.56 -0.78
C LEU A 267 -6.66 1.45 -1.85
N THR A 268 -7.98 1.39 -2.02
CA THR A 268 -8.77 2.37 -2.77
C THR A 268 -8.61 3.81 -2.28
N GLN A 269 -8.79 4.09 -0.98
CA GLN A 269 -8.63 5.44 -0.42
C GLN A 269 -7.18 5.94 -0.56
N HIS A 270 -6.19 5.17 -0.13
CA HIS A 270 -4.78 5.58 -0.20
C HIS A 270 -4.26 5.64 -1.63
N ARG A 271 -4.72 4.76 -2.53
CA ARG A 271 -4.49 4.90 -3.98
C ARG A 271 -5.08 6.19 -4.51
N ALA A 272 -6.30 6.55 -4.12
CA ALA A 272 -6.92 7.82 -4.52
C ALA A 272 -6.14 9.02 -3.97
N GLY A 273 -5.71 8.97 -2.71
CA GLY A 273 -4.85 9.99 -2.09
C GLY A 273 -3.52 10.15 -2.81
N LEU A 274 -2.84 9.05 -3.13
CA LEU A 274 -1.57 9.06 -3.89
C LEU A 274 -1.75 9.61 -5.30
N LEU A 275 -2.82 9.22 -6.02
CA LEU A 275 -3.13 9.78 -7.33
C LEU A 275 -3.34 11.30 -7.25
N ALA A 276 -4.05 11.79 -6.21
CA ALA A 276 -4.25 13.22 -6.02
C ALA A 276 -2.95 13.98 -5.69
N VAL A 277 -2.01 13.35 -5.00
CA VAL A 277 -0.65 13.88 -4.79
C VAL A 277 0.14 13.88 -6.09
N PHE A 278 0.08 12.80 -6.88
CA PHE A 278 0.75 12.71 -8.17
C PHE A 278 0.24 13.80 -9.12
N ASP A 279 -1.06 14.02 -9.21
CA ASP A 279 -1.66 15.10 -10.00
C ASP A 279 -1.27 16.49 -9.49
N GLY A 280 -1.10 16.65 -8.16
CA GLY A 280 -0.63 17.89 -7.56
C GLY A 280 0.86 18.18 -7.80
N LEU A 281 1.63 17.17 -8.17
CA LEU A 281 3.08 17.25 -8.37
C LEU A 281 3.50 17.17 -9.84
N ALA A 282 2.78 16.44 -10.68
CA ALA A 282 3.10 16.23 -12.08
C ALA A 282 2.96 17.54 -12.86
N GLN A 283 3.90 17.78 -13.77
CA GLN A 283 3.78 18.79 -14.83
C GLN A 283 3.62 18.15 -16.21
N SER A 284 3.81 16.83 -16.33
CA SER A 284 3.59 16.07 -17.56
C SER A 284 2.31 15.26 -17.47
N SER A 285 1.50 15.28 -18.53
CA SER A 285 0.37 14.35 -18.71
C SER A 285 0.81 13.01 -19.32
N THR A 286 2.11 12.85 -19.61
CA THR A 286 2.65 11.60 -20.15
C THR A 286 2.83 10.60 -19.03
N VAL A 287 2.42 9.36 -19.28
CA VAL A 287 2.65 8.23 -18.38
C VAL A 287 3.72 7.34 -19.00
N THR A 288 4.69 6.90 -18.19
CA THR A 288 5.60 5.83 -18.61
C THR A 288 5.27 4.56 -17.84
N LYS A 289 4.95 3.49 -18.56
CA LYS A 289 4.86 2.16 -17.95
C LYS A 289 6.28 1.66 -17.70
N VAL A 290 6.71 1.63 -16.44
CA VAL A 290 8.06 1.17 -16.05
C VAL A 290 7.96 -0.26 -15.53
N VAL A 291 8.90 -1.12 -15.92
CA VAL A 291 9.08 -2.45 -15.30
C VAL A 291 9.82 -2.22 -13.98
N PRO A 292 9.20 -2.48 -12.82
CA PRO A 292 9.82 -2.14 -11.54
C PRO A 292 10.86 -3.18 -11.09
N PRO A 293 11.70 -2.83 -10.11
CA PRO A 293 12.70 -3.72 -9.53
C PRO A 293 12.12 -4.61 -8.45
N ARG A 294 12.69 -5.83 -8.32
CA ARG A 294 12.25 -6.83 -7.33
C ARG A 294 12.00 -6.17 -5.97
N LEU A 295 10.84 -6.45 -5.34
CA LEU A 295 10.48 -5.93 -4.02
C LEU A 295 11.61 -6.16 -2.99
N PRO A 296 11.77 -5.27 -1.98
CA PRO A 296 12.78 -5.40 -0.94
C PRO A 296 12.84 -6.78 -0.26
N ASP A 297 14.03 -7.39 -0.22
CA ASP A 297 14.27 -8.70 0.40
C ASP A 297 14.28 -8.58 1.94
N ALA A 298 14.63 -7.40 2.48
CA ALA A 298 14.65 -7.06 3.91
C ALA A 298 13.36 -7.44 4.67
N VAL A 299 12.20 -7.21 4.06
CA VAL A 299 10.91 -7.47 4.69
C VAL A 299 10.64 -8.99 4.74
N SER A 300 11.11 -9.75 3.75
CA SER A 300 10.97 -11.21 3.72
C SER A 300 11.76 -11.91 4.84
N THR A 301 12.92 -11.34 5.21
CA THR A 301 13.79 -11.92 6.26
C THR A 301 13.28 -11.61 7.68
N ALA A 302 12.78 -10.39 7.92
CA ALA A 302 12.23 -9.98 9.21
C ALA A 302 10.95 -10.76 9.57
N THR A 303 10.08 -11.03 8.59
CA THR A 303 8.74 -11.59 8.81
C THR A 303 8.71 -13.07 9.18
N ARG A 304 9.78 -13.82 8.94
CA ARG A 304 9.86 -15.25 9.29
C ARG A 304 9.93 -15.52 10.80
N ALA A 305 10.10 -14.47 11.63
CA ALA A 305 10.31 -14.56 13.08
C ALA A 305 9.04 -14.33 13.94
N VAL A 306 7.93 -13.84 13.37
CA VAL A 306 6.74 -13.41 14.14
C VAL A 306 5.50 -14.11 13.63
N SER A 307 5.05 -15.16 14.30
CA SER A 307 3.76 -15.82 14.00
C SER A 307 3.06 -16.19 15.29
N ASP A 308 2.43 -15.22 15.97
CA ASP A 308 1.27 -15.48 16.84
C ASP A 308 0.54 -14.19 17.25
N THR A 309 -0.67 -13.93 16.73
CA THR A 309 -1.80 -13.27 17.43
C THR A 309 -3.11 -13.43 16.64
N ALA A 310 -4.23 -13.39 17.38
CA ALA A 310 -5.59 -13.81 16.98
C ALA A 310 -6.08 -13.29 15.62
N ALA A 311 -6.63 -14.22 14.83
CA ALA A 311 -6.80 -14.03 13.40
C ALA A 311 -8.24 -13.83 12.94
N PRO A 312 -8.44 -13.12 11.82
CA PRO A 312 -9.70 -13.16 11.09
C PRO A 312 -10.11 -14.60 10.77
N SER A 313 -11.40 -14.86 10.62
CA SER A 313 -11.88 -16.16 10.14
C SER A 313 -11.15 -16.52 8.86
N ARG A 314 -10.64 -17.75 8.75
CA ARG A 314 -9.83 -18.20 7.61
C ARG A 314 -10.57 -19.23 6.78
N THR A 315 -10.37 -19.18 5.48
CA THR A 315 -10.81 -20.22 4.55
C THR A 315 -9.64 -20.67 3.68
N VAL A 316 -9.86 -21.76 2.96
CA VAL A 316 -8.88 -22.30 2.01
C VAL A 316 -9.32 -21.93 0.61
N TYR A 317 -8.51 -21.12 -0.06
CA TYR A 317 -8.61 -20.87 -1.49
C TYR A 317 -7.68 -21.81 -2.24
N ARG A 318 -8.15 -22.41 -3.34
CA ARG A 318 -7.29 -23.21 -4.23
C ARG A 318 -6.92 -22.37 -5.44
N ILE A 319 -5.61 -22.18 -5.63
CA ILE A 319 -5.07 -21.39 -6.74
C ILE A 319 -5.55 -21.98 -8.07
N GLN A 320 -6.10 -21.12 -8.92
CA GLN A 320 -6.61 -21.46 -10.24
C GLN A 320 -5.62 -21.00 -11.33
N ALA A 321 -5.75 -21.55 -12.53
CA ALA A 321 -4.97 -21.10 -13.67
C ALA A 321 -5.28 -19.63 -13.98
N GLY A 322 -4.23 -18.79 -14.06
CA GLY A 322 -4.36 -17.34 -14.26
C GLY A 322 -4.50 -16.53 -12.96
N ASP A 323 -4.51 -17.19 -11.80
CA ASP A 323 -4.36 -16.49 -10.54
C ASP A 323 -2.93 -15.98 -10.36
N THR A 324 -2.84 -14.87 -9.63
CA THR A 324 -1.61 -14.33 -9.05
C THR A 324 -1.86 -14.13 -7.58
N LEU A 325 -0.82 -14.12 -6.74
CA LEU A 325 -1.03 -13.89 -5.31
C LEU A 325 -1.68 -12.52 -5.07
N ALA A 326 -1.37 -11.56 -5.96
CA ALA A 326 -1.98 -10.24 -6.08
C ALA A 326 -3.49 -10.28 -6.26
N ASN A 327 -3.98 -10.94 -7.30
CA ASN A 327 -5.41 -10.94 -7.59
C ASN A 327 -6.21 -11.79 -6.60
N ILE A 328 -5.60 -12.82 -6.01
CA ILE A 328 -6.20 -13.58 -4.91
C ILE A 328 -6.34 -12.66 -3.70
N ALA A 329 -5.26 -12.02 -3.29
CA ALA A 329 -5.27 -11.11 -2.16
C ALA A 329 -6.32 -10.00 -2.30
N ALA A 330 -6.40 -9.37 -3.49
CA ALA A 330 -7.42 -8.38 -3.80
C ALA A 330 -8.86 -8.92 -3.66
N ARG A 331 -9.12 -10.17 -4.07
CA ARG A 331 -10.45 -10.81 -3.90
C ARG A 331 -10.83 -10.98 -2.42
N PHE A 332 -9.85 -11.24 -1.57
CA PHE A 332 -10.04 -11.51 -0.14
C PHE A 332 -9.81 -10.28 0.76
N GLY A 333 -9.63 -9.09 0.20
CA GLY A 333 -9.44 -7.86 0.98
C GLY A 333 -8.11 -7.81 1.73
N THR A 334 -7.08 -8.48 1.21
CA THR A 334 -5.73 -8.52 1.78
C THR A 334 -4.68 -8.17 0.72
N THR A 335 -3.39 -8.33 1.01
CA THR A 335 -2.27 -8.08 0.06
C THR A 335 -1.56 -9.37 -0.30
N ALA A 336 -0.87 -9.40 -1.44
CA ALA A 336 -0.07 -10.58 -1.77
C ALA A 336 0.99 -10.83 -0.70
N TRP A 337 1.48 -9.79 -0.03
CA TRP A 337 2.47 -9.89 1.02
C TRP A 337 1.90 -10.47 2.32
N VAL A 338 0.75 -9.99 2.78
CA VAL A 338 0.05 -10.58 3.93
C VAL A 338 -0.31 -12.03 3.63
N LEU A 339 -0.83 -12.28 2.43
CA LEU A 339 -1.17 -13.63 2.00
C LEU A 339 0.07 -14.52 1.88
N ALA A 340 1.19 -13.99 1.41
CA ALA A 340 2.46 -14.71 1.35
C ALA A 340 2.98 -15.05 2.75
N ARG A 341 2.95 -14.08 3.66
CA ARG A 341 3.29 -14.27 5.08
C ARG A 341 2.45 -15.37 5.70
N GLU A 342 1.13 -15.28 5.56
CA GLU A 342 0.19 -16.26 6.15
C GLU A 342 0.39 -17.67 5.60
N ASN A 343 0.91 -17.80 4.38
CA ASN A 343 1.09 -19.08 3.70
C ASN A 343 2.55 -19.52 3.59
N GLY A 344 3.49 -18.82 4.25
CA GLY A 344 4.91 -19.15 4.19
C GLY A 344 5.54 -19.04 2.79
N ILE A 345 4.98 -18.21 1.91
CA ILE A 345 5.44 -18.03 0.53
C ILE A 345 6.57 -17.00 0.52
N SER A 346 7.76 -17.40 0.09
CA SER A 346 8.92 -16.51 0.00
C SER A 346 8.98 -15.71 -1.30
N ASN A 347 8.36 -16.21 -2.37
CA ASN A 347 8.28 -15.52 -3.67
C ASN A 347 6.83 -15.33 -4.08
N VAL A 348 6.31 -14.11 -3.91
CA VAL A 348 4.92 -13.75 -4.24
C VAL A 348 4.56 -13.94 -5.72
N ASN A 349 5.56 -14.00 -6.60
CA ASN A 349 5.39 -14.22 -8.04
C ASN A 349 5.39 -15.70 -8.42
N LEU A 350 5.67 -16.60 -7.48
CA LEU A 350 5.74 -18.03 -7.73
C LEU A 350 4.72 -18.75 -6.87
N ILE A 351 3.52 -18.90 -7.44
CA ILE A 351 2.44 -19.71 -6.88
C ILE A 351 2.06 -20.79 -7.88
N GLU A 352 1.66 -21.96 -7.39
CA GLU A 352 1.34 -23.09 -8.26
C GLU A 352 -0.16 -23.35 -8.28
N VAL A 353 -0.69 -23.61 -9.46
CA VAL A 353 -2.10 -23.97 -9.63
C VAL A 353 -2.41 -25.23 -8.81
N GLY A 354 -3.51 -25.17 -8.06
CA GLY A 354 -3.97 -26.24 -7.17
C GLY A 354 -3.45 -26.15 -5.73
N HIS A 355 -2.41 -25.35 -5.46
CA HIS A 355 -1.97 -25.10 -4.09
C HIS A 355 -3.07 -24.42 -3.27
N ALA A 356 -3.17 -24.84 -2.01
CA ALA A 356 -4.10 -24.29 -1.04
C ALA A 356 -3.47 -23.08 -0.36
N LEU A 357 -4.16 -21.95 -0.40
CA LEU A 357 -3.85 -20.76 0.37
C LEU A 357 -4.87 -20.61 1.48
N THR A 358 -4.40 -20.50 2.72
CA THR A 358 -5.13 -19.90 3.81
C THR A 358 -5.33 -18.42 3.49
N VAL A 359 -6.57 -18.00 3.30
CA VAL A 359 -6.96 -16.62 3.02
C VAL A 359 -7.90 -16.13 4.13
N PRO A 360 -7.92 -14.82 4.43
CA PRO A 360 -8.92 -14.25 5.32
C PRO A 360 -10.33 -14.35 4.71
N VAL A 361 -11.32 -14.51 5.57
CA VAL A 361 -12.76 -14.50 5.28
C VAL A 361 -13.30 -13.19 5.82
N ARG A 362 -13.97 -12.42 4.95
CA ARG A 362 -14.75 -11.24 5.33
C ARG A 362 -16.00 -11.62 6.11
#